data_AF-A0A920TWS6-F1
#
_entry.id   AF-A0A920TWS6-F1
#
_cell.length_a   1.000
_cell.length_b   1.000
_cell.length_c   1.000
_cell.angle_alpha   90.00
_cell.angle_beta   90.00
_cell.angle_gamma   90.00
#
_symmetry.space_group_name_H-M   'P 1'
#
loop_
_entity.id
_entity.type
_entity.pdbx_description
1 polymer ?
#
loop_
_entity_poly.entity_id
_entity_poly.type
_entity_poly.pdbx_seq_one_letter_code
_entity_poly.pdbx_strand_id
1 'polypeptide(L)'
;MIDIGGGTSDLAIFYQGSIKHTAVLTIAGAQMTNDIAIGLRTPNSEAEKIKHSFGCAYSNLIEEGENIEVPSVGGREARTVSRQILGEIIEAAHGRCLNYSTKK
;
A
#
# COMPACT_ATOMS: atom_id res chain seq x y z
N MET A 1 -3.96 -7.74 17.44
CA MET A 1 -4.74 -7.73 16.20
C MET A 1 -4.50 -6.42 15.49
N ILE A 2 -4.28 -6.46 14.19
CA ILE A 2 -4.22 -5.28 13.33
C ILE A 2 -5.26 -5.50 12.23
N ASP A 3 -6.16 -4.54 12.06
CA ASP A 3 -7.10 -4.45 10.95
C ASP A 3 -6.71 -3.26 10.08
N ILE A 4 -6.69 -3.43 8.76
CA ILE A 4 -6.27 -2.40 7.80
C ILE A 4 -7.43 -2.12 6.86
N GLY A 5 -8.11 -1.00 7.09
CA GLY A 5 -9.21 -0.53 6.26
C GLY A 5 -8.75 0.35 5.09
N GLY A 6 -9.72 0.98 4.42
CA GLY A 6 -9.46 1.93 3.34
C GLY A 6 -8.93 3.29 3.86
N GLY A 7 -9.47 3.79 4.97
CA GLY A 7 -9.11 5.12 5.52
C GLY A 7 -8.35 5.07 6.85
N THR A 8 -8.51 4.00 7.62
CA THR A 8 -7.88 3.81 8.94
C THR A 8 -7.43 2.37 9.11
N SER A 9 -6.49 2.16 10.01
CA SER A 9 -6.11 0.85 10.52
C SER A 9 -6.31 0.81 12.04
N ASP A 10 -6.92 -0.26 12.54
CA ASP A 10 -7.21 -0.45 13.96
C ASP A 10 -6.22 -1.45 14.58
N LEU A 11 -5.60 -1.07 15.70
CA LEU A 11 -4.69 -1.89 16.49
C LEU A 11 -5.35 -2.24 17.83
N ALA A 12 -5.36 -3.53 18.18
CA ALA A 12 -5.79 -4.00 19.49
C ALA A 12 -4.75 -4.95 20.11
N ILE A 13 -4.30 -4.63 21.33
CA ILE A 13 -3.36 -5.43 22.12
C ILE A 13 -4.14 -6.24 23.15
N PHE A 14 -3.95 -7.56 23.13
CA PHE A 14 -4.60 -8.49 24.04
C PHE A 14 -3.57 -9.08 25.00
N TYR A 15 -3.94 -9.21 26.28
CA TYR A 15 -3.14 -9.90 27.29
C TYR A 15 -4.07 -10.62 28.27
N GLN A 16 -3.80 -11.91 28.50
CA GLN A 16 -4.62 -12.78 29.36
C GLN A 16 -6.12 -12.78 28.99
N GLY A 17 -6.42 -12.88 27.69
CA GLY A 17 -7.80 -12.95 27.21
C GLY A 17 -8.59 -11.64 27.25
N SER A 18 -7.98 -10.52 27.71
CA SER A 18 -8.62 -9.21 27.72
C SER A 18 -7.87 -8.19 26.84
N ILE A 19 -8.59 -7.22 26.30
CA ILE A 19 -7.98 -6.05 25.62
C ILE A 19 -7.27 -5.19 26.67
N LYS A 20 -6.05 -4.74 26.36
CA LYS A 20 -5.27 -3.81 27.19
C LYS A 20 -5.09 -2.45 26.56
N HIS A 21 -5.04 -2.39 25.23
CA HIS A 21 -4.88 -1.14 24.50
C HIS A 21 -5.54 -1.24 23.12
N THR A 22 -6.09 -0.11 22.67
CA THR A 22 -6.60 0.06 21.31
C THR A 22 -6.09 1.39 20.74
N ALA A 23 -5.71 1.41 19.47
CA ALA A 23 -5.33 2.61 18.76
C ALA A 23 -5.88 2.61 17.33
N VAL A 24 -6.21 3.79 16.81
CA VAL A 24 -6.59 3.99 15.41
C VAL A 24 -5.43 4.74 14.73
N LEU A 25 -4.93 4.20 13.63
CA LEU A 25 -3.90 4.80 12.80
C LEU A 25 -4.53 5.31 11.50
N THR A 26 -4.22 6.55 11.11
CA THR A 26 -4.63 7.12 9.81
C THR A 26 -3.69 6.69 8.68
N ILE A 27 -3.23 5.45 8.71
CA ILE A 27 -2.36 4.83 7.69
C ILE A 27 -3.13 3.62 7.19
N ALA A 28 -3.54 3.65 5.93
CA ALA A 28 -4.55 2.73 5.40
C ALA A 28 -4.49 2.67 3.86
N GLY A 29 -5.44 1.97 3.24
CA GLY A 29 -5.47 1.76 1.78
C GLY A 29 -5.41 3.02 0.92
N ALA A 30 -6.04 4.13 1.34
CA ALA A 30 -6.08 5.38 0.56
C ALA A 30 -4.72 6.10 0.52
N GLN A 31 -3.95 6.03 1.60
CA GLN A 31 -2.61 6.60 1.63
C GLN A 31 -1.67 5.84 0.68
N MET A 32 -1.82 4.51 0.65
CA MET A 32 -1.09 3.64 -0.28
C MET A 32 -1.41 3.96 -1.74
N THR A 33 -2.68 4.19 -2.05
CA THR A 33 -3.12 4.63 -3.39
C THR A 33 -2.46 5.94 -3.79
N ASN A 34 -2.34 6.87 -2.84
CA ASN A 34 -1.67 8.14 -3.09
C ASN A 34 -0.16 7.96 -3.33
N ASP A 35 0.51 7.10 -2.55
CA ASP A 35 1.93 6.77 -2.78
C ASP A 35 2.15 6.17 -4.18
N ILE A 36 1.27 5.25 -4.60
CA ILE A 36 1.32 4.65 -5.94
C ILE A 36 1.07 5.71 -7.03
N ALA A 37 0.08 6.57 -6.86
CA ALA A 37 -0.22 7.64 -7.81
C ALA A 37 0.97 8.57 -8.03
N ILE A 38 1.66 8.95 -6.95
CA ILE A 38 2.86 9.80 -6.98
C ILE A 38 4.05 9.04 -7.59
N GLY A 39 4.34 7.84 -7.10
CA GLY A 39 5.50 7.05 -7.52
C GLY A 39 5.42 6.61 -8.98
N LEU A 40 4.22 6.23 -9.43
CA LEU A 40 3.98 5.83 -10.82
C LEU A 40 3.57 6.99 -11.73
N ARG A 41 3.31 8.19 -11.19
CA ARG A 41 2.84 9.37 -11.94
C ARG A 41 1.58 9.05 -12.77
N THR A 42 0.61 8.41 -12.11
CA THR A 42 -0.66 7.97 -12.69
C THR A 42 -1.83 8.61 -11.92
N PRO A 43 -3.00 8.84 -12.55
CA PRO A 43 -4.17 9.36 -11.84
C PRO A 43 -4.55 8.48 -10.65
N ASN A 44 -5.06 9.08 -9.57
CA ASN A 44 -5.39 8.37 -8.33
C ASN A 44 -6.40 7.22 -8.54
N SER A 45 -7.38 7.40 -9.43
CA SER A 45 -8.34 6.35 -9.80
C SER A 45 -7.68 5.14 -10.47
N GLU A 46 -6.66 5.37 -11.29
CA GLU A 46 -5.90 4.30 -11.94
C GLU A 46 -4.91 3.65 -10.98
N ALA A 47 -4.31 4.44 -10.08
CA ALA A 47 -3.49 3.90 -8.99
C ALA A 47 -4.28 2.92 -8.11
N GLU A 48 -5.55 3.22 -7.78
CA GLU A 48 -6.40 2.32 -7.01
C GLU A 48 -6.62 0.99 -7.75
N LYS A 49 -6.91 1.05 -9.05
CA LYS A 49 -7.09 -0.15 -9.88
C LYS A 49 -5.80 -0.96 -9.96
N ILE A 50 -4.67 -0.31 -10.20
CA ILE A 50 -3.35 -0.96 -10.27
C ILE A 50 -3.02 -1.64 -8.93
N LYS A 51 -3.30 -0.98 -7.81
CA LYS A 51 -3.14 -1.54 -6.46
C LYS A 51 -3.94 -2.84 -6.28
N HIS A 52 -5.22 -2.85 -6.67
CA HIS A 52 -6.07 -4.04 -6.56
C HIS A 52 -5.66 -5.17 -7.52
N SER A 53 -5.29 -4.82 -8.76
CA SER A 53 -4.97 -5.81 -9.80
C SER A 53 -3.58 -6.43 -9.64
N PHE A 54 -2.58 -5.64 -9.21
CA PHE A 54 -1.18 -6.03 -9.27
C PHE A 54 -0.41 -5.84 -7.96
N GLY A 55 -1.06 -5.30 -6.93
CA GLY A 55 -0.41 -4.98 -5.66
C GLY A 55 0.19 -6.20 -4.97
N CYS A 56 1.35 -6.01 -4.35
CA CYS A 56 1.99 -7.03 -3.52
C CYS A 56 2.62 -6.34 -2.30
N ALA A 57 2.33 -6.85 -1.10
CA ALA A 57 2.86 -6.30 0.15
C ALA A 57 4.30 -6.71 0.44
N TYR A 58 4.84 -7.69 -0.29
CA TYR A 58 6.21 -8.17 -0.15
C TYR A 58 6.84 -8.33 -1.54
N SER A 59 7.68 -7.39 -1.93
CA SER A 59 8.19 -7.26 -3.30
C SER A 59 9.01 -8.46 -3.77
N ASN A 60 9.62 -9.22 -2.86
CA ASN A 60 10.38 -10.43 -3.19
C ASN A 60 9.53 -11.60 -3.69
N LEU A 61 8.19 -11.52 -3.63
CA LEU A 61 7.28 -12.52 -4.22
C LEU A 61 6.93 -12.22 -5.68
N ILE A 62 7.36 -11.08 -6.20
CA ILE A 62 7.11 -10.69 -7.59
C ILE A 62 8.16 -11.37 -8.47
N GLU A 63 7.73 -12.00 -9.56
CA GLU A 63 8.65 -12.63 -10.50
C GLU A 63 9.48 -11.57 -11.25
N GLU A 64 10.76 -11.85 -11.45
CA GLU A 64 11.65 -10.97 -12.19
C GLU A 64 11.16 -10.80 -13.65
N GLY A 65 11.17 -9.55 -14.13
CA GLY A 65 10.75 -9.23 -15.50
C GLY A 65 9.24 -9.03 -15.68
N GLU A 66 8.42 -9.22 -14.64
CA GLU A 66 7.01 -8.83 -14.70
C GLU A 66 6.86 -7.32 -14.91
N ASN A 67 5.99 -6.97 -15.86
CA ASN A 67 5.71 -5.60 -16.25
C ASN A 67 4.21 -5.32 -16.22
N ILE A 68 3.85 -4.07 -15.90
CA ILE A 68 2.48 -3.58 -15.89
C ILE A 68 2.36 -2.35 -16.78
N GLU A 69 1.20 -2.18 -17.42
CA GLU A 69 0.84 -0.93 -18.08
C GLU A 69 0.29 0.07 -17.06
N VAL A 70 0.81 1.28 -17.12
CA VAL A 70 0.45 2.37 -16.22
C VAL A 70 -0.02 3.56 -17.06
N PRO A 71 -1.30 3.95 -16.95
CA PRO A 71 -1.80 5.16 -17.57
C PRO A 71 -1.04 6.40 -17.07
N SER A 72 -0.65 7.29 -17.98
CA SER A 72 0.02 8.54 -17.59
C SER A 72 -0.99 9.65 -17.27
N VAL A 73 -0.55 10.65 -16.52
CA VAL A 73 -1.31 11.89 -16.31
C VAL A 73 -1.39 12.73 -17.60
N GLY A 74 -2.48 13.49 -17.76
CA GLY A 74 -2.61 14.53 -18.78
C GLY A 74 -2.84 14.02 -20.21
N GLY A 75 -3.45 12.84 -20.38
CA GLY A 75 -3.77 12.30 -21.71
C GLY A 75 -2.57 11.78 -22.51
N ARG A 76 -1.43 11.60 -21.85
CA ARG A 76 -0.27 10.94 -22.43
C ARG A 76 -0.51 9.43 -22.52
N GLU A 77 0.16 8.80 -23.48
CA GLU A 77 0.15 7.35 -23.66
C GLU A 77 0.52 6.60 -22.38
N ALA A 78 -0.05 5.41 -22.22
CA ALA A 78 0.31 4.49 -21.15
C ALA A 78 1.79 4.07 -21.30
N ARG A 79 2.42 3.79 -20.17
CA ARG A 79 3.81 3.34 -20.11
C ARG A 79 3.92 1.98 -19.46
N THR A 80 4.83 1.17 -19.96
CA THR A 80 5.21 -0.09 -19.32
C THR A 80 6.20 0.20 -18.19
N VAL A 81 5.97 -0.40 -17.03
CA VAL A 81 6.83 -0.28 -15.85
C VAL A 81 6.98 -1.64 -15.20
N SER A 82 8.15 -1.91 -14.62
CA SER A 82 8.35 -3.15 -13.86
C SER A 82 7.38 -3.20 -12.68
N ARG A 83 6.75 -4.36 -12.48
CA ARG A 83 5.89 -4.61 -11.32
C ARG A 83 6.68 -4.56 -10.01
N GLN A 84 8.00 -4.79 -10.06
CA GLN A 84 8.88 -4.67 -8.90
C GLN A 84 8.80 -3.28 -8.26
N ILE A 85 8.75 -2.23 -9.09
CA ILE A 85 8.65 -0.84 -8.63
C ILE A 85 7.34 -0.62 -7.87
N LEU A 86 6.23 -1.20 -8.35
CA LEU A 86 4.94 -1.15 -7.62
C LEU A 86 5.05 -1.87 -6.28
N GLY A 87 5.67 -3.05 -6.25
CA GLY A 87 5.91 -3.82 -5.03
C GLY A 87 6.72 -3.04 -4.00
N GLU A 88 7.81 -2.40 -4.41
CA GLU A 88 8.66 -1.59 -3.54
C GLU A 88 7.89 -0.41 -2.91
N ILE A 89 7.05 0.27 -3.69
CA ILE A 89 6.20 1.37 -3.19
C ILE A 89 5.21 0.84 -2.13
N ILE A 90 4.55 -0.27 -2.40
CA ILE A 90 3.55 -0.88 -1.50
C ILE A 90 4.21 -1.41 -0.23
N GLU A 91 5.36 -2.07 -0.34
CA GLU A 91 6.11 -2.61 0.79
C GLU A 91 6.64 -1.50 1.70
N ALA A 92 7.21 -0.42 1.13
CA ALA A 92 7.63 0.75 1.88
C ALA A 92 6.46 1.40 2.63
N ALA A 93 5.28 1.48 2.00
CA ALA A 93 4.07 2.00 2.64
C ALA A 93 3.59 1.10 3.80
N HIS A 94 3.61 -0.22 3.64
CA HIS A 94 3.29 -1.17 4.72
C HIS A 94 4.28 -1.09 5.89
N GLY A 95 5.58 -1.02 5.61
CA GLY A 95 6.62 -0.88 6.64
C GLY A 95 6.44 0.36 7.52
N ARG A 96 5.93 1.47 6.95
CA ARG A 96 5.56 2.66 7.73
C ARG A 96 4.44 2.40 8.72
N CYS A 97 3.41 1.63 8.33
CA CYS A 97 2.29 1.29 9.21
C CYS A 97 2.74 0.47 10.42
N LEU A 98 3.58 -0.55 10.18
CA LEU A 98 4.14 -1.42 11.24
C LEU A 98 5.04 -0.64 12.21
N ASN A 99 5.91 0.24 11.71
CA ASN A 99 6.79 1.05 12.56
C ASN A 99 6.05 2.06 13.45
N TYR A 100 4.85 2.50 13.06
CA TYR A 100 4.01 3.34 13.93
C TYR A 100 3.36 2.53 15.06
N SER A 101 3.06 1.24 14.82
CA SER A 101 2.51 0.34 15.84
C SER A 101 3.52 -0.02 16.94
N THR A 102 4.83 0.03 16.66
CA THR A 102 5.88 -0.39 17.61
C THR A 102 6.45 0.75 18.45
N LYS A 103 6.08 2.01 18.17
CA LYS A 103 6.55 3.21 18.91
C LYS A 103 5.64 3.67 20.04
N LYS A 104 4.64 2.87 20.43
CA LYS A 104 3.76 3.15 21.59
C LYS A 104 3.85 2.08 22.65
#